data_AF-A0A9X0CQB1-F1
#
_entry.id   AF-A0A9X0CQB1-F1
#
_cell.length_a   1.000
_cell.length_b   1.000
_cell.length_c   1.000
_cell.angle_alpha   90.00
_cell.angle_beta   90.00
_cell.angle_gamma   90.00
#
_symmetry.space_group_name_H-M   'P 1'
#
loop_
_entity.id
_entity.type
_entity.pdbx_description
1 polymer ?
#
loop_
_entity_poly.entity_id
_entity_poly.type
_entity_poly.pdbx_seq_one_letter_code
_entity_poly.pdbx_strand_id
1 'polypeptide(L)'
;MDERNLCGLLESFRFIPNLWSLNLSRNPLGHAVTSIVQHVINLPKLEVLVINQTGSEEDLNHVKETIEQAKPQLEVLTGLEILLGSSRFTFSQSTSGLLPS
;
A
#
# COMPACT_ATOMS: atom_id res chain seq x y z
N MET A 1 -15.62 -10.10 -3.54
CA MET A 1 -15.04 -9.52 -4.76
C MET A 1 -14.36 -10.65 -5.50
N ASP A 2 -14.67 -10.88 -6.78
CA ASP A 2 -14.02 -11.91 -7.59
C ASP A 2 -12.83 -11.33 -8.38
N GLU A 3 -12.00 -12.19 -8.97
CA GLU A 3 -10.82 -11.80 -9.78
C GLU A 3 -11.19 -10.85 -10.93
N ARG A 4 -12.36 -11.04 -11.55
CA ARG A 4 -12.83 -10.21 -12.67
C ARG A 4 -13.20 -8.80 -12.20
N ASN A 5 -13.79 -8.68 -11.02
CA ASN A 5 -14.13 -7.42 -10.38
C ASN A 5 -12.86 -6.66 -9.98
N LEU A 6 -11.83 -7.38 -9.53
CA LEU A 6 -10.52 -6.80 -9.27
C LEU A 6 -9.87 -6.28 -10.55
N CYS A 7 -9.85 -7.08 -11.63
CA CYS A 7 -9.32 -6.64 -12.92
C CYS A 7 -10.05 -5.39 -13.47
N GLY A 8 -11.38 -5.34 -13.39
CA GLY A 8 -12.15 -4.16 -13.81
C GLY A 8 -11.83 -2.90 -12.98
N LEU A 9 -11.61 -3.07 -11.67
CA LEU A 9 -11.15 -1.98 -10.80
C LEU A 9 -9.74 -1.51 -11.22
N LEU A 10 -8.83 -2.45 -11.46
CA LEU A 10 -7.44 -2.18 -11.82
C LEU A 10 -7.34 -1.49 -13.19
N GLU A 11 -8.17 -1.87 -14.15
CA GLU A 11 -8.26 -1.17 -15.44
C GLU A 11 -8.73 0.27 -15.29
N SER A 12 -9.55 0.55 -14.28
CA SER A 12 -10.10 1.88 -14.02
C SER A 12 -9.06 2.85 -13.45
N PHE A 13 -7.93 2.36 -12.94
CA PHE A 13 -6.84 3.19 -12.39
C PHE A 13 -6.23 4.16 -13.40
N ARG A 14 -6.32 3.85 -14.70
CA ARG A 14 -5.92 4.77 -15.78
C ARG A 14 -6.71 6.09 -15.79
N PHE A 15 -7.94 6.08 -15.26
CA PHE A 15 -8.81 7.25 -15.20
C PHE A 15 -8.66 8.06 -13.91
N ILE A 16 -7.92 7.54 -12.92
CA ILE A 16 -7.67 8.19 -11.64
C ILE A 16 -6.16 8.27 -11.33
N PRO A 17 -5.35 8.93 -12.19
CA PRO A 17 -3.90 9.00 -12.01
C PRO A 17 -3.47 9.74 -10.74
N ASN A 18 -4.38 10.49 -10.12
CA ASN A 18 -4.15 11.23 -8.88
C ASN A 18 -4.58 10.47 -7.61
N LEU A 19 -4.85 9.16 -7.71
CA LEU A 19 -5.21 8.35 -6.55
C LEU A 19 -4.06 8.32 -5.54
N TRP A 20 -4.30 8.86 -4.34
CA TRP A 20 -3.30 8.97 -3.27
C TRP A 20 -3.33 7.79 -2.30
N SER A 21 -4.52 7.28 -1.99
CA SER A 21 -4.71 6.13 -1.10
C SER A 21 -5.69 5.12 -1.68
N LEU A 22 -5.36 3.85 -1.59
CA LEU A 22 -6.21 2.72 -1.99
C LEU A 22 -6.40 1.79 -0.80
N ASN A 23 -7.66 1.60 -0.39
CA ASN A 23 -8.02 0.69 0.69
C ASN A 23 -8.89 -0.43 0.16
N LEU A 24 -8.38 -1.65 0.20
CA LEU A 24 -9.06 -2.89 -0.17
C LEU A 24 -9.30 -3.80 1.02
N SER A 25 -9.04 -3.34 2.25
CA SER A 25 -9.14 -4.18 3.44
C SER A 25 -10.49 -4.89 3.55
N ARG A 26 -10.45 -6.12 4.09
CA ARG A 26 -11.61 -6.99 4.30
C ARG A 26 -12.35 -7.40 3.02
N ASN A 27 -11.72 -7.27 1.85
CA ASN A 27 -12.20 -7.87 0.62
C ASN A 27 -11.46 -9.19 0.39
N PRO A 28 -12.11 -10.36 0.54
CA PRO A 28 -11.45 -11.65 0.35
C PRO A 28 -11.15 -11.89 -1.14
N LEU A 29 -9.99 -11.40 -1.57
CA LEU A 29 -9.43 -11.55 -2.91
C LEU A 29 -8.69 -12.89 -3.05
N GLY A 30 -8.25 -13.49 -1.94
CA GLY A 30 -7.40 -14.68 -1.95
C GLY A 30 -6.09 -14.40 -2.70
N HIS A 31 -5.64 -15.35 -3.52
CA HIS A 31 -4.42 -15.20 -4.31
C HIS A 31 -4.47 -14.09 -5.36
N ALA A 32 -5.66 -13.63 -5.76
CA ALA A 32 -5.81 -12.55 -6.73
C ALA A 32 -5.25 -11.20 -6.21
N VAL A 33 -5.02 -11.06 -4.90
CA VAL A 33 -4.34 -9.88 -4.33
C VAL A 33 -2.96 -9.65 -4.96
N THR A 34 -2.25 -10.71 -5.37
CA THR A 34 -0.91 -10.61 -5.98
C THR A 34 -0.91 -9.84 -7.29
N SER A 35 -1.99 -9.91 -8.07
CA SER A 35 -2.13 -9.20 -9.34
C SER A 35 -2.15 -7.68 -9.16
N ILE A 36 -2.47 -7.17 -7.96
CA ILE A 36 -2.55 -5.72 -7.72
C ILE A 36 -1.21 -5.02 -7.90
N VAL A 37 -0.10 -5.73 -7.63
CA VAL A 37 1.26 -5.20 -7.64
C VAL A 37 1.54 -4.48 -8.96
N GLN A 38 1.25 -5.13 -10.08
CA GLN A 38 1.51 -4.61 -11.43
C GLN A 38 0.77 -3.29 -11.72
N HIS A 39 -0.33 -3.02 -11.03
CA HIS A 39 -1.12 -1.81 -11.25
C HIS A 39 -0.75 -0.68 -10.28
N VAL A 40 -0.49 -0.98 -9.01
CA VAL A 40 -0.18 0.04 -7.98
C VAL A 40 1.22 0.63 -8.14
N ILE A 41 2.18 -0.14 -8.67
CA ILE A 41 3.51 0.38 -9.01
C ILE A 41 3.44 1.45 -10.12
N ASN A 42 2.45 1.32 -11.02
CA ASN A 42 2.24 2.21 -12.15
C ASN A 42 1.38 3.44 -11.81
N LEU A 43 0.85 3.53 -10.58
CA LEU A 43 0.11 4.70 -10.12
C LEU A 43 1.07 5.75 -9.56
N PRO A 44 1.28 6.90 -10.23
CA PRO A 44 2.37 7.81 -9.87
C PRO A 44 2.17 8.51 -8.52
N LYS A 45 0.91 8.79 -8.13
CA LYS A 45 0.59 9.52 -6.90
C LYS A 45 0.14 8.65 -5.73
N LEU A 46 0.11 7.33 -5.91
CA LEU A 46 -0.31 6.43 -4.84
C LEU A 46 0.80 6.31 -3.80
N GLU A 47 0.47 6.66 -2.55
CA GLU A 47 1.39 6.64 -1.41
C GLU A 47 0.98 5.62 -0.35
N VAL A 48 -0.31 5.27 -0.27
CA VAL A 48 -0.80 4.31 0.75
C VAL A 48 -1.66 3.23 0.11
N LEU A 49 -1.32 1.97 0.36
CA LEU A 49 -2.08 0.78 -0.01
C LEU A 49 -2.45 -0.02 1.24
N VAL A 50 -3.74 -0.28 1.45
CA VAL A 50 -4.25 -1.08 2.57
C VAL A 50 -4.87 -2.36 2.05
N ILE A 51 -4.27 -3.52 2.35
CA ILE A 51 -4.70 -4.85 1.88
C ILE A 51 -4.92 -5.83 3.03
N ASN A 52 -5.21 -5.32 4.23
CA ASN A 52 -5.45 -6.17 5.39
C ASN A 52 -6.66 -7.10 5.20
N GLN A 53 -6.52 -8.37 5.57
CA GLN A 53 -7.57 -9.40 5.44
C GLN A 53 -8.09 -9.57 4.01
N THR A 54 -7.24 -9.37 2.99
CA THR A 54 -7.63 -9.62 1.59
C THR A 54 -7.18 -10.95 1.04
N GLY A 55 -6.12 -11.55 1.59
CA GLY A 55 -5.57 -12.83 1.15
C GLY A 55 -4.92 -13.57 2.31
N SER A 56 -4.18 -14.63 2.01
CA SER A 56 -3.36 -15.33 3.00
C SER A 56 -2.19 -14.44 3.45
N GLU A 57 -1.63 -14.69 4.63
CA GLU A 57 -0.47 -13.93 5.12
C GLU A 57 0.73 -14.02 4.18
N GLU A 58 0.94 -15.19 3.56
CA GLU A 58 1.97 -15.42 2.54
C GLU A 58 1.78 -14.51 1.32
N ASP A 59 0.56 -14.45 0.77
CA ASP A 59 0.26 -13.57 -0.38
C ASP A 59 0.47 -12.10 -0.01
N LEU A 60 0.04 -11.69 1.19
CA LEU A 60 0.16 -10.31 1.65
C LEU A 60 1.63 -9.91 1.85
N ASN A 61 2.44 -10.80 2.42
CA ASN A 61 3.87 -10.57 2.59
C ASN A 61 4.58 -10.50 1.23
N HIS A 62 4.25 -11.40 0.29
CA HIS A 62 4.78 -11.35 -1.07
C HIS A 62 4.44 -10.04 -1.78
N VAL A 63 3.19 -9.57 -1.67
CA VAL A 63 2.76 -8.28 -2.24
C VAL A 63 3.54 -7.13 -1.62
N LYS A 64 3.68 -7.10 -0.29
CA LYS A 64 4.42 -6.07 0.44
C LYS A 64 5.88 -6.01 -0.01
N GLU A 65 6.58 -7.15 0.01
CA GLU A 65 8.00 -7.22 -0.41
C GLU A 65 8.19 -6.78 -1.86
N THR A 66 7.31 -7.23 -2.77
CA THR A 66 7.41 -6.87 -4.18
C THR A 66 7.18 -5.38 -4.41
N ILE A 67 6.24 -4.77 -3.68
CA ILE A 67 5.98 -3.33 -3.75
C ILE A 67 7.11 -2.54 -3.11
N GLU A 68 7.66 -2.98 -1.97
CA GLU A 68 8.79 -2.32 -1.32
C GLU A 68 10.03 -2.30 -2.22
N GLN A 69 10.25 -3.35 -3.01
CA GLN A 69 11.32 -3.40 -4.01
C GLN A 69 11.06 -2.49 -5.22
N ALA A 70 9.85 -2.52 -5.78
CA ALA A 70 9.52 -1.80 -7.01
C ALA A 70 9.22 -0.31 -6.78
N LYS A 71 8.65 0.03 -5.62
CA LYS A 71 8.18 1.37 -5.26
C LYS A 71 8.31 1.59 -3.75
N PRO A 72 9.53 1.77 -3.22
CA PRO A 72 9.80 1.85 -1.77
C PRO A 72 9.09 3.01 -1.06
N GLN A 73 8.67 4.03 -1.80
CA GLN A 73 7.89 5.16 -1.29
C GLN A 73 6.40 4.85 -1.08
N LEU A 74 5.89 3.72 -1.60
CA LEU A 74 4.51 3.29 -1.40
C LEU A 74 4.42 2.51 -0.09
N GLU A 75 3.65 3.03 0.85
CA GLU A 75 3.39 2.37 2.13
C GLU A 75 2.30 1.30 1.96
N VAL A 76 2.65 0.05 2.27
CA VAL A 76 1.72 -1.08 2.29
C VAL A 76 1.38 -1.42 3.73
N LEU A 77 0.11 -1.31 4.08
CA LEU A 77 -0.40 -1.60 5.42
C LEU A 77 -1.13 -2.94 5.45
N THR A 78 -0.60 -3.87 6.24
CA THR A 78 -1.19 -5.18 6.53
C THR A 78 -1.37 -5.37 8.05
N GLY A 79 -2.39 -6.12 8.47
CA GLY A 79 -2.55 -6.53 9.87
C GLY A 79 -2.60 -5.38 10.90
N LEU A 80 -1.82 -5.52 11.97
CA LEU A 80 -1.76 -4.60 13.12
C LEU A 80 -1.13 -3.23 12.79
N GLU A 81 -0.45 -3.10 11.65
CA GLU A 81 0.18 -1.83 11.21
C GLU A 81 -0.88 -0.72 11.01
N ILE A 82 -2.12 -1.09 10.68
CA ILE A 82 -3.26 -0.16 10.59
C ILE A 82 -3.58 0.49 11.95
N LEU A 83 -3.36 -0.23 13.06
CA LEU A 83 -3.70 0.22 14.41
C LEU A 83 -2.55 0.96 15.09
N LEU A 84 -1.31 0.63 14.72
CA LEU A 84 -0.12 1.17 15.38
C LEU A 84 0.34 2.51 14.81
N GLY A 85 -0.31 3.03 13.75
CA GLY A 85 0.01 4.34 13.17
C GLY A 85 1.49 4.41 12.80
N SER A 86 1.86 3.75 11.69
CA SER A 86 3.25 3.58 11.24
C SER A 86 4.19 4.68 11.71
N SER A 87 5.19 4.28 12.50
CA SER A 87 6.29 5.12 13.00
C SER A 87 7.15 5.77 11.90
N ARG A 88 6.73 5.69 10.62
CA ARG A 88 7.28 6.42 9.48
C ARG A 88 6.67 7.82 9.29
N PHE A 89 5.61 8.18 10.03
CA PHE A 89 5.24 9.58 10.24
C PHE A 89 6.05 10.18 11.40
N THR A 90 7.38 10.25 11.28
CA THR A 90 8.10 11.24 12.07
C THR A 90 7.75 12.60 11.49
N PHE A 91 6.76 13.26 12.09
CA PHE A 91 6.63 14.71 11.97
C PHE A 91 8.00 15.25 12.39
N SER A 92 8.76 15.79 11.43
CA SER A 92 10.00 16.47 11.74
C SER A 92 9.64 17.68 12.60
N GLN A 93 9.68 17.52 13.92
CA GLN A 93 9.79 18.68 14.78
C GLN A 93 11.18 19.25 14.57
N SER A 94 11.22 20.34 13.80
CA SER A 94 12.34 21.27 13.80
C SER A 94 12.61 21.69 15.24
N THR A 95 13.65 21.16 15.86
CA THR A 95 14.30 21.81 16.98
C THR A 95 15.68 22.24 16.54
N SER A 96 15.73 23.51 16.16
CA SER A 96 16.93 24.29 15.96
C SER A 96 17.86 24.19 17.17
N GLY A 97 19.15 23.98 16.88
CA GLY A 97 20.29 24.49 17.65
C GLY A 97 20.53 23.90 19.04
N LEU A 98 21.65 23.17 19.18
CA LEU A 98 22.75 23.53 20.09
C LEU A 98 23.90 22.52 19.95
N LEU A 99 25.05 22.98 19.47
CA LEU A 99 26.34 22.30 19.67
C LEU A 99 26.72 22.42 21.15
N PRO A 100 27.35 21.40 21.75
CA PRO A 100 28.23 21.60 22.88
C PRO A 100 29.69 21.66 22.44
N SER A 101 30.40 22.51 23.18
CA SER A 101 31.78 22.99 23.05
C SER A 101 32.87 21.94 23.28
#